data_AF-A0A8J8C0B4-F1
#
_entry.id   AF-A0A8J8C0B4-F1
#
_cell.length_a   1.000
_cell.length_b   1.000
_cell.length_c   1.000
_cell.angle_alpha   90.00
_cell.angle_beta   90.00
_cell.angle_gamma   90.00
#
_symmetry.space_group_name_H-M   'P 1'
#
loop_
_entity.id
_entity.type
_entity.pdbx_description
1 polymer ?
#
loop_
_entity_poly.entity_id
_entity_poly.type
_entity_poly.pdbx_seq_one_letter_code
_entity_poly.pdbx_strand_id
1 'polypeptide(L)'
;QPMTFGWRAESGTSSLVVRAQATGDNNHKNDSVSQKITLGETTSQADSLFNQGLSLFAQGKYAQAQSLFSNATIRYTEAGNGEGAMQASQYEELCSSYVYAQELMNQGDTASNAGSFETAAQYYTQARDKYGEIGDTQMQSAAQEKLDNALASTGFSIDMKYVGISVAAVAAIALVTLLISRRRGRPMRPVEPSTSRFRLEEPEEAPSPPPSISRPVSTSAREAAPARDMSPAELVQFHQKTEDALSRFSKSYIRSNLQQAMRVYLSLEGEKKQLPRGRDLELERIINANLKELEHRIFGTF
;
A
#
# COMPACT_ATOMS: atom_id res chain seq x y z
N GLN A 1 -61.21 2.76 -35.62
CA GLN A 1 -61.24 2.75 -34.15
C GLN A 1 -59.82 2.71 -33.64
N PRO A 2 -59.40 3.54 -32.66
CA PRO A 2 -58.09 3.39 -32.04
C PRO A 2 -58.04 2.07 -31.27
N MET A 3 -56.99 1.26 -31.51
CA MET A 3 -56.70 0.07 -30.72
C MET A 3 -55.63 0.42 -29.69
N THR A 4 -55.91 0.13 -28.42
CA THR A 4 -54.96 0.33 -27.32
C THR A 4 -54.55 -1.03 -26.80
N PHE A 5 -53.24 -1.27 -26.70
CA PHE A 5 -52.68 -2.49 -26.13
C PHE A 5 -51.94 -2.13 -24.84
N GLY A 6 -52.27 -2.82 -23.74
CA GLY A 6 -51.57 -2.71 -22.46
C GLY A 6 -50.77 -3.98 -22.21
N TRP A 7 -49.51 -3.84 -21.81
CA TRP A 7 -48.66 -4.97 -21.46
C TRP A 7 -47.78 -4.58 -20.26
N ARG A 8 -47.35 -5.57 -19.49
CA ARG A 8 -46.46 -5.41 -18.34
C ARG A 8 -45.24 -6.31 -18.56
N ALA A 9 -44.06 -5.70 -18.70
CA ALA A 9 -42.81 -6.44 -18.76
C ALA A 9 -42.42 -6.93 -17.36
N GLU A 10 -41.84 -8.12 -17.28
CA GLU A 10 -41.04 -8.53 -16.13
C GLU A 10 -39.58 -8.04 -16.32
N SER A 11 -38.75 -8.09 -15.28
CA SER A 11 -37.35 -7.68 -15.40
C SER A 11 -36.58 -8.60 -16.36
N GLY A 12 -35.94 -8.04 -17.37
CA GLY A 12 -35.13 -8.77 -18.36
C GLY A 12 -35.35 -8.26 -19.78
N THR A 13 -34.70 -8.91 -20.75
CA THR A 13 -34.84 -8.58 -22.18
C THR A 13 -36.21 -9.02 -22.68
N SER A 14 -37.09 -8.05 -22.99
CA SER A 14 -38.43 -8.31 -23.50
C SER A 14 -38.54 -7.82 -24.92
N SER A 15 -38.90 -8.70 -25.86
CA SER A 15 -39.16 -8.30 -27.25
C SER A 15 -40.66 -8.34 -27.54
N LEU A 16 -41.24 -7.18 -27.83
CA LEU A 16 -42.58 -7.08 -28.38
C LEU A 16 -42.50 -7.07 -29.91
N VAL A 17 -43.20 -8.00 -30.56
CA VAL A 17 -43.34 -8.00 -32.02
C VAL A 17 -44.79 -7.68 -32.35
N VAL A 18 -45.03 -6.49 -32.90
CA VAL A 18 -46.35 -6.12 -33.42
C VAL A 18 -46.39 -6.52 -34.90
N ARG A 19 -47.35 -7.38 -35.25
CA ARG A 19 -47.63 -7.75 -36.65
C ARG A 19 -49.01 -7.23 -37.03
N ALA A 20 -49.07 -6.42 -38.07
CA ALA A 20 -50.33 -6.09 -38.73
C ALA A 20 -50.41 -6.89 -40.04
N GLN A 21 -51.51 -7.62 -40.23
CA GLN A 21 -51.81 -8.35 -41.46
C GLN A 21 -53.11 -7.77 -42.04
N ALA A 22 -53.06 -7.27 -43.27
CA ALA A 22 -54.27 -6.85 -43.97
C ALA A 22 -55.01 -8.08 -44.51
N THR A 23 -56.25 -8.30 -44.07
CA THR A 23 -57.11 -9.35 -44.61
C THR A 23 -57.81 -8.78 -45.85
N GLY A 24 -57.30 -9.05 -47.06
CA GLY A 24 -57.98 -8.51 -48.24
C GLY A 24 -57.40 -8.74 -49.62
N ASP A 25 -56.13 -9.13 -49.79
CA ASP A 25 -55.61 -9.38 -51.13
C ASP A 25 -54.75 -10.65 -51.17
N ASN A 26 -55.00 -11.53 -52.13
CA ASN A 26 -54.34 -12.84 -52.26
C ASN A 26 -52.89 -12.74 -52.78
N ASN A 27 -52.26 -11.57 -52.59
CA ASN A 27 -50.92 -11.31 -53.07
C ASN A 27 -49.93 -11.52 -51.91
N HIS A 28 -49.55 -12.77 -51.70
CA HIS A 28 -48.74 -13.29 -50.58
C HIS A 28 -47.32 -12.70 -50.42
N LYS A 29 -46.98 -11.59 -51.06
CA LYS A 29 -45.63 -11.04 -51.09
C LYS A 29 -45.40 -9.79 -50.24
N ASN A 30 -46.41 -9.10 -49.71
CA ASN A 30 -46.13 -7.83 -49.00
C ASN A 30 -47.11 -7.35 -47.91
N ASP A 31 -47.99 -8.19 -47.36
CA ASP A 31 -49.10 -7.70 -46.51
C ASP A 31 -48.84 -7.77 -44.99
N SER A 32 -47.58 -7.95 -44.58
CA SER A 32 -47.22 -7.95 -43.15
C SER A 32 -46.16 -6.91 -42.83
N VAL A 33 -46.53 -5.87 -42.08
CA VAL A 33 -45.56 -4.98 -41.43
C VAL A 33 -45.31 -5.54 -40.03
N SER A 34 -44.06 -5.86 -39.74
CA SER A 34 -43.61 -6.29 -38.41
C SER A 34 -42.69 -5.23 -37.82
N GLN A 35 -43.04 -4.71 -36.65
CA GLN A 35 -42.16 -3.84 -35.87
C GLN A 35 -41.75 -4.59 -34.61
N LYS A 36 -40.45 -4.90 -34.50
CA LYS A 36 -39.85 -5.45 -33.28
C LYS A 36 -39.40 -4.28 -32.40
N ILE A 37 -40.00 -4.18 -31.22
CA ILE A 37 -39.59 -3.26 -30.16
C ILE A 37 -38.91 -4.13 -29.11
N THR A 38 -37.58 -4.06 -29.03
CA THR A 38 -36.81 -4.70 -27.96
C THR A 38 -36.68 -3.69 -26.83
N LEU A 39 -37.13 -4.07 -25.64
CA LEU A 39 -36.97 -3.31 -24.41
C LEU A 39 -36.00 -4.08 -23.51
N GLY A 40 -34.91 -3.41 -23.12
CA GLY A 40 -33.70 -4.04 -22.61
C GLY A 40 -32.77 -4.47 -23.75
N GLU A 41 -31.46 -4.32 -23.53
CA GLU A 41 -30.35 -4.55 -24.47
C GLU A 41 -30.12 -3.48 -25.56
N THR A 42 -29.40 -2.43 -25.14
CA THR A 42 -28.01 -2.26 -25.57
C THR A 42 -27.22 -1.67 -24.40
N THR A 43 -26.66 -2.54 -23.53
CA THR A 43 -25.69 -2.11 -22.50
C THR A 43 -24.35 -1.75 -23.12
N SER A 44 -24.13 -1.98 -24.41
CA SER A 44 -22.84 -1.80 -25.08
C SER A 44 -22.17 -0.45 -24.82
N GLN A 45 -22.95 0.63 -24.71
CA GLN A 45 -22.42 1.93 -24.33
C GLN A 45 -22.03 2.01 -22.85
N ALA A 46 -22.86 1.44 -21.96
CA ALA A 46 -22.56 1.33 -20.53
C ALA A 46 -21.32 0.45 -20.27
N ASP A 47 -21.23 -0.69 -20.94
CA ASP A 47 -20.10 -1.63 -20.87
C ASP A 47 -18.81 -0.95 -21.33
N SER A 48 -18.87 -0.17 -22.43
CA SER A 48 -17.73 0.61 -22.90
C SER A 48 -17.27 1.65 -21.90
N LEU A 49 -18.20 2.39 -21.28
CA LEU A 49 -17.89 3.38 -20.24
C LEU A 49 -17.29 2.71 -19.00
N PHE A 50 -17.87 1.59 -18.58
CA PHE A 50 -17.40 0.82 -17.44
C PHE A 50 -15.97 0.30 -17.66
N ASN A 51 -15.69 -0.30 -18.82
CA ASN A 51 -14.36 -0.80 -19.16
C ASN A 51 -13.31 0.32 -19.29
N GLN A 52 -13.69 1.48 -19.84
CA GLN A 52 -12.82 2.65 -19.83
C GLN A 52 -12.53 3.13 -18.39
N GLY A 53 -13.56 3.12 -17.53
CA GLY A 53 -13.43 3.39 -16.09
C GLY A 53 -12.42 2.48 -15.42
N LEU A 54 -12.51 1.17 -15.67
CA LEU A 54 -11.55 0.17 -15.17
C LEU A 54 -10.12 0.46 -15.62
N SER A 55 -9.93 0.81 -16.90
CA SER A 55 -8.61 1.16 -17.43
C SER A 55 -8.02 2.39 -16.75
N LEU A 56 -8.83 3.42 -16.51
CA LEU A 56 -8.38 4.62 -15.78
C LEU A 56 -8.13 4.34 -14.30
N PHE A 57 -8.94 3.47 -13.68
CA PHE A 57 -8.75 3.02 -12.32
C PHE A 57 -7.40 2.31 -12.14
N ALA A 58 -7.08 1.37 -13.04
CA ALA A 58 -5.79 0.68 -13.04
C ALA A 58 -4.59 1.62 -13.27
N GLN A 59 -4.79 2.75 -13.95
CA GLN A 59 -3.79 3.80 -14.13
C GLN A 59 -3.67 4.76 -12.93
N GLY A 60 -4.47 4.57 -11.86
CA GLY A 60 -4.52 5.47 -10.71
C GLY A 60 -5.23 6.81 -10.96
N LYS A 61 -5.95 6.93 -12.08
CA LYS A 61 -6.69 8.15 -12.48
C LYS A 61 -8.11 8.14 -11.92
N TYR A 62 -8.21 8.06 -10.59
CA TYR A 62 -9.47 7.78 -9.89
C TYR A 62 -10.56 8.81 -10.13
N ALA A 63 -10.24 10.11 -10.22
CA ALA A 63 -11.25 11.15 -10.48
C ALA A 63 -11.90 11.01 -11.88
N GLN A 64 -11.10 10.65 -12.90
CA GLN A 64 -11.62 10.41 -14.24
C GLN A 64 -12.41 9.10 -14.31
N ALA A 65 -11.90 8.05 -13.64
CA ALA A 65 -12.59 6.77 -13.53
C ALA A 65 -13.96 6.92 -12.83
N GLN A 66 -14.04 7.72 -11.75
CA GLN A 66 -15.28 8.01 -11.03
C GLN A 66 -16.36 8.55 -11.97
N SER A 67 -16.00 9.50 -12.83
CA SER A 67 -16.93 10.10 -13.79
C SER A 67 -17.44 9.08 -14.81
N LEU A 68 -16.57 8.17 -15.26
CA LEU A 68 -16.96 7.09 -16.18
C LEU A 68 -17.87 6.07 -15.50
N PHE A 69 -17.59 5.68 -14.25
CA PHE A 69 -18.46 4.78 -13.50
C PHE A 69 -19.82 5.42 -13.19
N SER A 70 -19.86 6.69 -12.81
CA SER A 70 -21.11 7.43 -12.60
C SER A 70 -21.97 7.44 -13.88
N ASN A 71 -21.35 7.71 -15.03
CA ASN A 71 -22.04 7.64 -16.32
C ASN A 71 -22.48 6.21 -16.66
N ALA A 72 -21.66 5.20 -16.38
CA ALA A 72 -22.02 3.79 -16.60
C ALA A 72 -23.22 3.38 -15.72
N THR A 73 -23.25 3.79 -14.45
CA THR A 73 -24.37 3.56 -13.52
C THR A 73 -25.68 4.10 -14.08
N ILE A 74 -25.68 5.34 -14.59
CA ILE A 74 -26.85 5.96 -15.23
C ILE A 74 -27.29 5.13 -16.43
N ARG A 75 -26.36 4.78 -17.33
CA ARG A 75 -26.69 4.01 -18.55
C ARG A 75 -27.20 2.60 -18.25
N TYR A 76 -26.63 1.92 -17.26
CA TYR A 76 -27.13 0.61 -16.82
C TYR A 76 -28.54 0.72 -16.21
N THR A 77 -28.79 1.76 -15.42
CA THR A 77 -30.12 2.02 -14.83
C THR A 77 -31.16 2.29 -15.90
N GLU A 78 -30.84 3.15 -16.88
CA GLU A 78 -31.69 3.45 -18.04
C GLU A 78 -31.98 2.20 -18.89
N ALA A 79 -31.00 1.30 -19.01
CA ALA A 79 -31.13 0.04 -19.74
C ALA A 79 -31.87 -1.06 -18.95
N GLY A 80 -32.26 -0.82 -17.69
CA GLY A 80 -32.87 -1.81 -16.81
C GLY A 80 -31.91 -2.88 -16.28
N ASN A 81 -30.60 -2.68 -16.45
CA ASN A 81 -29.56 -3.56 -15.94
C ASN A 81 -29.18 -3.15 -14.50
N GLY A 82 -29.97 -3.63 -13.53
CA GLY A 82 -29.70 -3.36 -12.11
C GLY A 82 -28.36 -3.90 -11.61
N GLU A 83 -27.90 -5.05 -12.12
CA GLU A 83 -26.62 -5.65 -11.72
C GLU A 83 -25.45 -4.78 -12.15
N GLY A 84 -25.41 -4.38 -13.42
CA GLY A 84 -24.37 -3.48 -13.95
C GLY A 84 -24.37 -2.11 -13.25
N ALA A 85 -25.55 -1.58 -12.93
CA ALA A 85 -25.68 -0.32 -12.19
C ALA A 85 -25.11 -0.43 -10.76
N MET A 86 -25.42 -1.53 -10.04
CA MET A 86 -24.83 -1.77 -8.72
C MET A 86 -23.32 -1.92 -8.79
N GLN A 87 -22.81 -2.65 -9.78
CA GLN A 87 -21.36 -2.83 -9.94
C GLN A 87 -20.65 -1.50 -10.22
N ALA A 88 -21.17 -0.70 -11.15
CA ALA A 88 -20.65 0.62 -11.47
C ALA A 88 -20.68 1.57 -10.26
N SER A 89 -21.76 1.55 -9.48
CA SER A 89 -21.87 2.36 -8.26
C SER A 89 -20.83 1.98 -7.21
N GLN A 90 -20.48 0.70 -7.05
CA GLN A 90 -19.43 0.28 -6.12
C GLN A 90 -18.05 0.80 -6.53
N TYR A 91 -17.75 0.77 -7.82
CA TYR A 91 -16.49 1.35 -8.35
C TYR A 91 -16.47 2.87 -8.23
N GLU A 92 -17.60 3.54 -8.43
CA GLU A 92 -17.73 4.98 -8.21
C GLU A 92 -17.41 5.37 -6.76
N GLU A 93 -17.96 4.65 -5.77
CA GLU A 93 -17.68 4.86 -4.35
C GLU A 93 -16.21 4.60 -4.01
N LEU A 94 -15.65 3.54 -4.59
CA LEU A 94 -14.24 3.23 -4.40
C LEU A 94 -13.34 4.34 -4.94
N CYS A 95 -13.61 4.82 -6.16
CA CYS A 95 -12.89 5.96 -6.73
C CYS A 95 -13.01 7.21 -5.85
N SER A 96 -14.20 7.48 -5.29
CA SER A 96 -14.38 8.60 -4.36
C SER A 96 -13.49 8.47 -3.13
N SER A 97 -13.38 7.26 -2.56
CA SER A 97 -12.50 6.98 -1.42
C SER A 97 -11.02 7.20 -1.77
N TYR A 98 -10.59 6.79 -2.96
CA TYR A 98 -9.24 7.04 -3.46
C TYR A 98 -8.93 8.52 -3.69
N VAL A 99 -9.86 9.26 -4.31
CA VAL A 99 -9.71 10.71 -4.53
C VAL A 99 -9.57 11.44 -3.20
N TYR A 100 -10.39 11.08 -2.21
CA TYR A 100 -10.30 11.66 -0.87
C TYR A 100 -8.96 11.37 -0.20
N ALA A 101 -8.47 10.13 -0.28
CA ALA A 101 -7.16 9.76 0.27
C ALA A 101 -5.99 10.48 -0.46
N GLN A 102 -6.08 10.68 -1.77
CA GLN A 102 -5.09 11.45 -2.54
C GLN A 102 -5.10 12.94 -2.16
N GLU A 103 -6.28 13.51 -1.93
CA GLU A 103 -6.40 14.89 -1.47
C GLU A 103 -5.74 15.09 -0.10
N LEU A 104 -5.96 14.17 0.84
CA LEU A 104 -5.27 14.16 2.13
C LEU A 104 -3.73 14.07 1.95
N MET A 105 -3.25 13.24 1.03
CA MET A 105 -1.81 13.18 0.71
C MET A 105 -1.28 14.51 0.18
N ASN A 106 -2.01 15.18 -0.72
CA ASN A 106 -1.62 16.47 -1.28
C ASN A 106 -1.61 17.59 -0.22
N GLN A 107 -2.58 17.58 0.69
CA GLN A 107 -2.63 18.50 1.83
C GLN A 107 -1.45 18.26 2.78
N GLY A 108 -1.12 16.99 3.05
CA GLY A 108 0.09 16.62 3.79
C GLY A 108 1.37 17.13 3.11
N ASP A 109 1.49 16.96 1.80
CA ASP A 109 2.63 17.45 1.01
C ASP A 109 2.75 18.97 1.08
N THR A 110 1.64 19.69 0.97
CA THR A 110 1.61 21.15 1.07
C THR A 110 2.03 21.61 2.48
N ALA A 111 1.51 20.96 3.52
CA ALA A 111 1.88 21.27 4.91
C ALA A 111 3.36 20.97 5.18
N SER A 112 3.88 19.84 4.69
CA SER A 112 5.29 19.45 4.82
C SER A 112 6.21 20.43 4.11
N ASN A 113 5.86 20.83 2.87
CA ASN A 113 6.60 21.84 2.10
C ASN A 113 6.57 23.23 2.77
N ALA A 114 5.52 23.53 3.54
CA ALA A 114 5.43 24.74 4.36
C ALA A 114 6.16 24.62 5.72
N GLY A 115 6.83 23.50 6.01
CA GLY A 115 7.52 23.24 7.28
C GLY A 115 6.58 22.91 8.46
N SER A 116 5.28 22.77 8.19
CA SER A 116 4.26 22.43 9.20
C SER A 116 4.15 20.90 9.34
N PHE A 117 5.23 20.27 9.81
CA PHE A 117 5.36 18.81 9.82
C PHE A 117 4.35 18.09 10.73
N GLU A 118 3.91 18.72 11.83
CA GLU A 118 2.87 18.16 12.70
C GLU A 118 1.53 18.06 11.96
N THR A 119 1.14 19.13 11.25
CA THR A 119 -0.06 19.14 10.41
C THR A 119 0.07 18.16 9.25
N ALA A 120 1.26 18.07 8.63
CA ALA A 120 1.53 17.09 7.58
C ALA A 120 1.33 15.65 8.07
N ALA A 121 1.85 15.33 9.27
CA ALA A 121 1.68 14.02 9.89
C ALA A 121 0.20 13.68 10.14
N GLN A 122 -0.63 14.66 10.53
CA GLN A 122 -2.08 14.44 10.68
C GLN A 122 -2.74 14.07 9.36
N TYR A 123 -2.41 14.75 8.27
CA TYR A 123 -2.96 14.46 6.94
C TYR A 123 -2.49 13.11 6.41
N TYR A 124 -1.20 12.77 6.53
CA TYR A 124 -0.69 11.47 6.11
C TYR A 124 -1.27 10.32 6.92
N THR A 125 -1.53 10.51 8.22
CA THR A 125 -2.23 9.52 9.06
C THR A 125 -3.63 9.25 8.53
N GLN A 126 -4.41 10.29 8.26
CA GLN A 126 -5.76 10.14 7.71
C GLN A 126 -5.74 9.46 6.33
N ALA A 127 -4.79 9.83 5.47
CA ALA A 127 -4.63 9.20 4.16
C ALA A 127 -4.30 7.70 4.29
N ARG A 128 -3.34 7.35 5.17
CA ARG A 128 -2.97 5.95 5.46
C ARG A 128 -4.18 5.15 5.92
N ASP A 129 -4.93 5.67 6.89
CA ASP A 129 -6.09 4.98 7.44
C ASP A 129 -7.14 4.76 6.36
N LYS A 130 -7.37 5.77 5.50
CA LYS A 130 -8.28 5.64 4.36
C LYS A 130 -7.82 4.58 3.35
N TYR A 131 -6.54 4.53 3.00
CA TYR A 131 -6.02 3.45 2.14
C TYR A 131 -6.13 2.08 2.80
N GLY A 132 -5.97 2.00 4.13
CA GLY A 132 -6.20 0.79 4.90
C GLY A 132 -7.67 0.31 4.86
N GLU A 133 -8.63 1.23 4.97
CA GLU A 133 -10.07 0.91 4.81
C GLU A 133 -10.38 0.36 3.41
N ILE A 134 -9.75 0.92 2.39
CA ILE A 134 -9.89 0.47 0.99
C ILE A 134 -9.20 -0.89 0.77
N GLY A 135 -8.18 -1.23 1.57
CA GLY A 135 -7.34 -2.42 1.42
C GLY A 135 -6.16 -2.23 0.48
N ASP A 136 -5.87 -0.99 0.08
CA ASP A 136 -4.72 -0.68 -0.74
C ASP A 136 -3.47 -0.60 0.12
N THR A 137 -2.90 -1.76 0.41
CA THR A 137 -1.70 -1.88 1.25
C THR A 137 -0.50 -1.16 0.67
N GLN A 138 -0.43 -1.00 -0.65
CA GLN A 138 0.65 -0.28 -1.31
C GLN A 138 0.54 1.22 -1.02
N MET A 139 -0.61 1.82 -1.28
CA MET A 139 -0.84 3.24 -1.04
C MET A 139 -0.83 3.57 0.46
N GLN A 140 -1.31 2.63 1.30
CA GLN A 140 -1.19 2.71 2.75
C GLN A 140 0.28 2.79 3.18
N SER A 141 1.15 1.95 2.62
CA SER A 141 2.59 1.95 2.92
C SER A 141 3.27 3.24 2.45
N ALA A 142 2.89 3.75 1.27
CA ALA A 142 3.40 5.03 0.77
C ALA A 142 2.98 6.22 1.66
N ALA A 143 1.75 6.21 2.17
CA ALA A 143 1.29 7.20 3.14
C ALA A 143 2.04 7.09 4.48
N GLN A 144 2.31 5.86 4.94
CA GLN A 144 3.10 5.62 6.15
C GLN A 144 4.54 6.13 6.01
N GLU A 145 5.19 5.92 4.87
CA GLU A 145 6.54 6.44 4.62
C GLU A 145 6.57 7.98 4.72
N LYS A 146 5.58 8.66 4.12
CA LYS A 146 5.48 10.13 4.24
C LYS A 146 5.21 10.59 5.67
N LEU A 147 4.38 9.86 6.42
CA LEU A 147 4.14 10.10 7.84
C LEU A 147 5.44 9.99 8.66
N ASP A 148 6.20 8.91 8.48
CA ASP A 148 7.45 8.68 9.19
C ASP A 148 8.47 9.80 8.90
N ASN A 149 8.55 10.24 7.64
CA ASN A 149 9.41 11.36 7.23
C ASN A 149 9.00 12.69 7.88
N ALA A 150 7.69 12.96 7.98
CA ALA A 150 7.18 14.16 8.67
C ALA A 150 7.50 14.12 10.17
N LEU A 151 7.34 12.96 10.83
CA LEU A 151 7.65 12.78 12.25
C LEU A 151 9.16 12.83 12.56
N ALA A 152 10.01 12.34 11.66
CA ALA A 152 11.46 12.50 11.79
C ALA A 152 11.87 13.99 11.73
N SER A 153 11.16 14.77 10.92
CA SER A 153 11.39 16.21 10.75
C SER A 153 10.89 17.03 11.94
N THR A 154 9.86 16.58 12.67
CA THR A 154 9.48 17.18 13.96
C THR A 154 10.50 16.86 15.06
N GLY A 155 11.06 15.64 15.07
CA GLY A 155 12.03 15.16 16.06
C GLY A 155 13.43 15.82 16.02
N PHE A 156 13.77 16.57 14.96
CA PHE A 156 15.09 17.20 14.80
C PHE A 156 15.11 18.72 15.03
N SER A 157 14.08 19.29 15.66
CA SER A 157 14.10 20.69 16.12
C SER A 157 14.95 20.88 17.38
N ILE A 158 16.19 20.37 17.38
CA ILE A 158 17.21 20.92 18.28
C ILE A 158 17.66 22.22 17.62
N ASP A 159 17.01 23.31 18.03
CA ASP A 159 17.35 24.69 17.68
C ASP A 159 18.89 24.85 17.73
N MET A 160 19.53 24.99 16.56
CA MET A 160 20.99 25.00 16.39
C MET A 160 21.68 26.07 17.26
N LYS A 161 20.93 27.03 17.82
CA LYS A 161 21.41 27.94 18.86
C LYS A 161 21.89 27.24 20.12
N TYR A 162 21.26 26.12 20.54
CA TYR A 162 21.63 25.41 21.77
C TYR A 162 22.85 24.49 21.59
N VAL A 163 23.09 23.98 20.38
CA VAL A 163 24.31 23.21 20.08
C VAL A 163 25.54 24.12 20.18
N GLY A 164 25.47 25.37 19.69
CA GLY A 164 26.56 26.35 19.82
C GLY A 164 26.92 26.68 21.28
N ILE A 165 25.93 26.79 22.16
CA ILE A 165 26.16 27.07 23.59
C ILE A 165 26.77 25.86 24.31
N SER A 166 26.33 24.64 23.97
CA SER A 166 26.85 23.42 24.59
C SER A 166 28.33 23.15 24.26
N VAL A 167 28.75 23.39 23.01
CA VAL A 167 30.15 23.22 22.59
C VAL A 167 31.05 24.31 23.20
N ALA A 168 30.58 25.55 23.29
CA ALA A 168 31.32 26.63 23.94
C ALA A 168 31.50 26.40 25.45
N ALA A 169 30.48 25.88 26.14
CA ALA A 169 30.54 25.56 27.56
C ALA A 169 31.53 24.42 27.84
N VAL A 170 31.51 23.35 27.04
CA VAL A 170 32.45 22.23 27.19
C VAL A 170 33.89 22.67 26.87
N ALA A 171 34.08 23.52 25.85
CA ALA A 171 35.39 24.08 25.52
C ALA A 171 35.93 24.99 26.66
N ALA A 172 35.08 25.82 27.25
CA ALA A 172 35.46 26.68 28.37
C ALA A 172 35.86 25.86 29.61
N ILE A 173 35.09 24.82 29.94
CA ILE A 173 35.41 23.91 31.06
C ILE A 173 36.75 23.21 30.81
N ALA A 174 36.98 22.69 29.59
CA ALA A 174 38.24 22.05 29.22
C ALA A 174 39.44 23.02 29.34
N LEU A 175 39.26 24.27 28.93
CA LEU A 175 40.30 25.30 28.99
C LEU A 175 40.64 25.69 30.43
N VAL A 176 39.63 25.79 31.31
CA VAL A 176 39.82 26.03 32.74
C VAL A 176 40.56 24.86 33.41
N THR A 177 40.18 23.61 33.12
CA THR A 177 40.91 22.44 33.65
C THR A 177 42.37 22.37 33.18
N LEU A 178 42.65 22.78 31.93
CA LEU A 178 44.00 22.78 31.37
C LEU A 178 44.88 23.91 31.93
N LEU A 179 44.29 25.05 32.29
CA LEU A 179 45.01 26.14 32.96
C LEU A 179 45.36 25.80 34.41
N ILE A 180 44.51 25.03 35.11
CA ILE A 180 44.78 24.56 36.47
C ILE A 180 45.90 23.50 36.48
N SER A 181 45.91 22.59 35.51
CA SER A 181 46.95 21.55 35.42
C SER A 181 48.34 22.10 35.07
N ARG A 182 48.42 23.20 34.31
CA ARG A 182 49.70 23.85 33.95
C ARG A 182 50.36 24.64 35.08
N ARG A 183 49.65 25.01 36.15
CA ARG A 183 50.23 25.78 37.28
C ARG A 183 50.99 24.92 38.31
N ARG A 184 51.00 23.59 38.19
CA ARG A 184 51.82 22.71 39.06
C ARG A 184 52.99 22.14 38.27
N GLY A 185 54.06 22.92 38.12
CA GLY A 185 55.35 22.43 37.60
C GLY A 185 56.16 21.66 38.65
N ARG A 186 56.62 20.43 38.29
CA ARG A 186 57.99 19.81 38.33
C ARG A 186 59.08 20.35 39.31
N PRO A 187 60.26 19.68 39.53
CA PRO A 187 60.69 18.25 39.54
C PRO A 187 61.84 17.86 40.58
N MET A 188 62.28 16.58 40.59
CA MET A 188 63.62 16.00 40.98
C MET A 188 64.06 16.01 42.48
N ARG A 189 64.83 15.07 43.10
CA ARG A 189 65.77 13.98 42.69
C ARG A 189 66.15 13.06 43.93
N PRO A 190 67.16 12.15 43.90
CA PRO A 190 67.17 10.80 44.54
C PRO A 190 67.96 10.71 45.88
N VAL A 191 68.07 9.50 46.48
CA VAL A 191 69.26 8.88 47.16
C VAL A 191 68.83 7.67 48.04
N GLU A 192 69.49 6.52 47.84
CA GLU A 192 69.56 5.27 48.65
C GLU A 192 70.57 5.40 49.84
N PRO A 193 70.90 4.40 50.71
CA PRO A 193 70.37 3.03 51.00
C PRO A 193 70.25 2.66 52.53
N SER A 194 69.90 1.39 52.82
CA SER A 194 70.24 0.56 54.04
C SER A 194 69.40 0.80 55.32
N THR A 195 68.95 -0.15 56.17
CA THR A 195 69.12 -1.61 56.42
C THR A 195 67.95 -2.09 57.33
N SER A 196 67.27 -3.18 57.00
CA SER A 196 67.27 -4.52 57.67
C SER A 196 66.63 -4.70 59.07
N ARG A 197 66.03 -5.91 59.23
CA ARG A 197 65.34 -6.57 60.38
C ARG A 197 63.85 -6.25 60.52
N PHE A 198 62.92 -7.18 60.35
CA PHE A 198 62.88 -8.54 60.89
C PHE A 198 62.28 -9.56 59.91
N ARG A 199 62.74 -10.79 60.09
CA ARG A 199 62.50 -12.03 59.33
C ARG A 199 61.71 -13.00 60.21
N LEU A 200 60.76 -13.74 59.62
CA LEU A 200 60.39 -15.14 59.89
C LEU A 200 59.54 -15.58 58.68
N GLU A 201 60.15 -16.35 57.77
CA GLU A 201 59.84 -17.78 57.49
C GLU A 201 58.41 -17.96 56.93
N GLU A 202 58.17 -18.15 55.61
CA GLU A 202 58.48 -19.29 54.71
C GLU A 202 57.50 -20.49 54.94
N PRO A 203 57.11 -21.36 53.96
CA PRO A 203 57.41 -21.45 52.50
C PRO A 203 56.22 -21.67 51.53
N GLU A 204 56.53 -21.46 50.24
CA GLU A 204 56.21 -22.25 49.01
C GLU A 204 54.74 -22.56 48.66
N GLU A 205 54.28 -22.42 47.41
CA GLU A 205 54.97 -22.78 46.18
C GLU A 205 54.36 -22.01 44.98
N ALA A 206 55.23 -21.39 44.19
CA ALA A 206 54.94 -21.01 42.81
C ALA A 206 55.54 -22.10 41.89
N PRO A 207 55.09 -22.20 40.64
CA PRO A 207 55.86 -21.47 39.64
C PRO A 207 55.00 -20.73 38.61
N SER A 208 55.48 -19.53 38.32
CA SER A 208 55.11 -18.61 37.25
C SER A 208 55.89 -18.98 35.94
N PRO A 209 56.03 -18.09 34.93
CA PRO A 209 55.08 -17.49 33.95
C PRO A 209 55.69 -17.66 32.51
N PRO A 210 55.66 -16.73 31.52
CA PRO A 210 54.79 -15.58 31.13
C PRO A 210 54.37 -15.74 29.61
N PRO A 211 54.11 -14.73 28.75
CA PRO A 211 53.88 -13.28 28.94
C PRO A 211 52.63 -12.72 28.21
N SER A 212 52.32 -11.46 28.56
CA SER A 212 51.87 -10.33 27.74
C SER A 212 51.00 -10.57 26.50
N ILE A 213 49.94 -9.77 26.35
CA ILE A 213 49.77 -8.82 25.22
C ILE A 213 48.41 -8.10 25.37
N SER A 214 48.51 -6.78 25.49
CA SER A 214 47.69 -5.75 24.84
C SER A 214 46.21 -6.07 24.57
N ARG A 215 45.32 -5.38 25.28
CA ARG A 215 43.99 -5.07 24.75
C ARG A 215 44.13 -4.07 23.59
N PRO A 216 43.70 -4.39 22.36
CA PRO A 216 43.33 -3.37 21.41
C PRO A 216 41.84 -3.06 21.56
N VAL A 217 41.56 -1.79 21.83
CA VAL A 217 40.37 -1.15 21.27
C VAL A 217 40.54 -1.20 19.75
N SER A 218 39.60 -1.85 19.07
CA SER A 218 39.42 -1.73 17.63
C SER A 218 37.94 -1.73 17.33
N THR A 219 37.44 -0.54 17.03
CA THR A 219 36.49 -0.29 15.96
C THR A 219 36.71 -1.26 14.80
N SER A 220 35.74 -2.11 14.50
CA SER A 220 35.50 -2.58 13.15
C SER A 220 34.08 -3.10 13.01
N ALA A 221 33.46 -2.69 11.91
CA ALA A 221 32.29 -3.27 11.28
C ALA A 221 31.03 -3.38 12.14
N ARG A 222 30.13 -2.42 11.90
CA ARG A 222 28.73 -2.69 11.60
C ARG A 222 28.66 -4.02 10.83
N GLU A 223 28.47 -5.09 11.58
CA GLU A 223 28.00 -6.36 11.05
C GLU A 223 26.65 -6.01 10.43
N ALA A 224 26.65 -5.94 9.10
CA ALA A 224 25.43 -5.94 8.34
C ALA A 224 24.60 -7.07 8.95
N ALA A 225 23.43 -6.72 9.47
CA ALA A 225 22.40 -7.70 9.78
C ALA A 225 22.45 -8.71 8.62
N PRO A 226 22.57 -10.03 8.89
CA PRO A 226 22.51 -10.99 7.81
C PRO A 226 21.27 -10.61 7.03
N ALA A 227 21.46 -10.36 5.72
CA ALA A 227 20.34 -10.29 4.80
C ALA A 227 19.45 -11.44 5.20
N ARG A 228 18.27 -11.15 5.75
CA ARG A 228 17.36 -12.18 6.21
C ARG A 228 17.28 -13.14 5.04
N ASP A 229 17.81 -14.34 5.20
CA ASP A 229 17.59 -15.42 4.27
C ASP A 229 16.13 -15.81 4.46
N MET A 230 15.25 -14.96 3.93
CA MET A 230 13.81 -15.14 3.90
C MET A 230 13.55 -16.25 2.87
N SER A 231 13.27 -17.41 3.45
CA SER A 231 13.29 -18.71 2.82
C SER A 231 12.15 -18.90 1.80
N PRO A 232 12.22 -19.91 0.92
CA PRO A 232 11.13 -20.35 0.04
C PRO A 232 9.75 -20.48 0.71
N ALA A 233 9.69 -20.59 2.03
CA ALA A 233 8.46 -20.63 2.81
C ALA A 233 7.55 -19.42 2.61
N GLU A 234 8.07 -18.20 2.39
CA GLU A 234 7.23 -17.02 2.18
C GLU A 234 6.50 -17.08 0.84
N LEU A 235 7.18 -17.51 -0.22
CA LEU A 235 6.57 -17.72 -1.53
C LEU A 235 5.51 -18.83 -1.47
N VAL A 236 5.76 -19.91 -0.74
CA VAL A 236 4.78 -21.01 -0.55
C VAL A 236 3.56 -20.52 0.22
N GLN A 237 3.75 -19.76 1.30
CA GLN A 237 2.64 -19.18 2.05
C GLN A 237 1.83 -18.20 1.19
N PHE A 238 2.50 -17.36 0.40
CA PHE A 238 1.82 -16.44 -0.49
C PHE A 238 1.05 -17.16 -1.60
N HIS A 239 1.64 -18.20 -2.18
CA HIS A 239 0.96 -19.08 -3.12
C HIS A 239 -0.34 -19.64 -2.51
N GLN A 240 -0.28 -20.19 -1.30
CA GLN A 240 -1.45 -20.70 -0.59
C GLN A 240 -2.53 -19.63 -0.39
N LYS A 241 -2.13 -18.41 0.00
CA LYS A 241 -3.07 -17.26 0.10
C LYS A 241 -3.75 -16.97 -1.23
N THR A 242 -3.03 -17.03 -2.35
CA THR A 242 -3.61 -16.78 -3.68
C THR A 242 -4.56 -17.91 -4.12
N GLU A 243 -4.28 -19.17 -3.80
CA GLU A 243 -5.19 -20.29 -4.04
C GLU A 243 -6.46 -20.19 -3.19
N ASP A 244 -6.31 -19.91 -1.89
CA ASP A 244 -7.43 -19.71 -0.98
C ASP A 244 -8.32 -18.56 -1.47
N ALA A 245 -7.73 -17.45 -1.92
CA ALA A 245 -8.46 -16.35 -2.51
C ALA A 245 -9.21 -16.77 -3.79
N LEU A 246 -8.58 -17.52 -4.70
CA LEU A 246 -9.25 -18.02 -5.90
C LEU A 246 -10.43 -18.96 -5.61
N SER A 247 -10.31 -19.78 -4.56
CA SER A 247 -11.38 -20.69 -4.14
C SER A 247 -12.56 -19.93 -3.53
N ARG A 248 -12.27 -18.93 -2.70
CA ARG A 248 -13.26 -18.10 -2.01
C ARG A 248 -13.97 -17.13 -2.95
N PHE A 249 -13.22 -16.45 -3.80
CA PHE A 249 -13.72 -15.44 -4.74
C PHE A 249 -14.09 -16.09 -6.08
N SER A 250 -15.11 -16.94 -6.03
CA SER A 250 -15.81 -17.42 -7.23
C SER A 250 -16.55 -16.28 -7.93
N LYS A 251 -16.86 -16.45 -9.22
CA LYS A 251 -17.62 -15.46 -10.01
C LYS A 251 -18.93 -15.03 -9.32
N SER A 252 -19.69 -15.98 -8.77
CA SER A 252 -20.94 -15.68 -8.06
C SER A 252 -20.71 -14.95 -6.73
N TYR A 253 -19.66 -15.31 -5.98
CA TYR A 253 -19.34 -14.64 -4.72
C TYR A 253 -18.92 -13.19 -4.95
N ILE A 254 -18.09 -12.95 -5.97
CA ILE A 254 -17.61 -11.60 -6.33
C ILE A 254 -18.78 -10.68 -6.68
N ARG A 255 -19.78 -11.15 -7.42
CA ARG A 255 -20.97 -10.34 -7.75
C ARG A 255 -21.64 -9.73 -6.53
N SER A 256 -21.76 -10.49 -5.44
CA SER A 256 -22.40 -10.04 -4.20
C SER A 256 -21.43 -9.40 -3.19
N ASN A 257 -20.12 -9.54 -3.39
CA ASN A 257 -19.09 -9.13 -2.41
C ASN A 257 -17.90 -8.45 -3.08
N LEU A 258 -18.15 -7.67 -4.13
CA LEU A 258 -17.10 -7.10 -4.97
C LEU A 258 -16.16 -6.21 -4.16
N GLN A 259 -16.66 -5.33 -3.28
CA GLN A 259 -15.80 -4.54 -2.39
C GLN A 259 -14.85 -5.40 -1.55
N GLN A 260 -15.32 -6.52 -1.01
CA GLN A 260 -14.46 -7.45 -0.26
C GLN A 260 -13.44 -8.14 -1.16
N ALA A 261 -13.85 -8.55 -2.35
CA ALA A 261 -12.96 -9.17 -3.34
C ALA A 261 -11.85 -8.21 -3.79
N MET A 262 -12.21 -6.95 -4.06
CA MET A 262 -11.28 -5.88 -4.42
C MET A 262 -10.30 -5.60 -3.28
N ARG A 263 -10.79 -5.47 -2.04
CA ARG A 263 -9.95 -5.27 -0.85
C ARG A 263 -8.89 -6.37 -0.72
N VAL A 264 -9.29 -7.64 -0.88
CA VAL A 264 -8.35 -8.76 -0.79
C VAL A 264 -7.37 -8.76 -1.97
N TYR A 265 -7.85 -8.52 -3.19
CA TYR A 265 -7.00 -8.43 -4.37
C TYR A 265 -5.92 -7.35 -4.25
N LEU A 266 -6.30 -6.13 -3.87
CA LEU A 266 -5.38 -5.01 -3.69
C LEU A 266 -4.36 -5.28 -2.57
N SER A 267 -4.79 -5.95 -1.49
CA SER A 267 -3.89 -6.40 -0.44
C SER A 267 -2.86 -7.42 -0.95
N LEU A 268 -3.28 -8.40 -1.75
CA LEU A 268 -2.40 -9.40 -2.34
C LEU A 268 -1.43 -8.78 -3.35
N GLU A 269 -1.89 -7.82 -4.17
CA GLU A 269 -1.04 -7.13 -5.13
C GLU A 269 0.08 -6.32 -4.45
N GLY A 270 -0.24 -5.68 -3.32
CA GLY A 270 0.74 -4.99 -2.49
C GLY A 270 1.76 -5.95 -1.85
N GLU A 271 1.28 -7.05 -1.24
CA GLU A 271 2.16 -8.07 -0.63
C GLU A 271 3.09 -8.73 -1.68
N LYS A 272 2.59 -9.00 -2.89
CA LYS A 272 3.40 -9.51 -4.00
C LYS A 272 4.63 -8.65 -4.30
N LYS A 273 4.52 -7.32 -4.22
CA LYS A 273 5.63 -6.40 -4.54
C LYS A 273 6.77 -6.51 -3.52
N GLN A 274 6.51 -7.05 -2.33
CA GLN A 274 7.46 -7.23 -1.25
C GLN A 274 8.12 -8.63 -1.27
N LEU A 275 7.65 -9.55 -2.11
CA LEU A 275 8.18 -10.92 -2.18
C LEU A 275 9.61 -10.97 -2.76
N PRO A 276 10.44 -11.91 -2.28
CA PRO A 276 11.76 -12.16 -2.85
C PRO A 276 11.63 -12.64 -4.30
N ARG A 277 12.32 -11.95 -5.23
CA ARG A 277 12.29 -12.25 -6.68
C ARG A 277 13.45 -13.14 -7.11
N GLY A 278 13.21 -14.00 -8.09
CA GLY A 278 14.21 -14.83 -8.75
C GLY A 278 14.70 -16.02 -7.93
N ARG A 279 14.02 -16.36 -6.83
CA ARG A 279 14.35 -17.55 -6.03
C ARG A 279 13.66 -18.82 -6.52
N ASP A 280 12.36 -18.73 -6.85
CA ASP A 280 11.58 -19.83 -7.40
C ASP A 280 10.70 -19.33 -8.55
N LEU A 281 11.23 -19.44 -9.77
CA LEU A 281 10.59 -18.94 -10.98
C LEU A 281 9.27 -19.65 -11.31
N GLU A 282 9.12 -20.92 -10.91
CA GLU A 282 7.91 -21.68 -11.16
C GLU A 282 6.79 -21.22 -10.23
N LEU A 283 7.08 -21.10 -8.94
CA LEU A 283 6.12 -20.65 -7.95
C LEU A 283 5.71 -19.20 -8.19
N GLU A 284 6.65 -18.32 -8.54
CA GLU A 284 6.35 -16.95 -8.98
C GLU A 284 5.43 -16.93 -10.21
N ARG A 285 5.62 -17.84 -11.18
CA ARG A 285 4.75 -17.93 -12.36
C ARG A 285 3.33 -18.31 -11.97
N ILE A 286 3.16 -19.27 -11.07
CA ILE A 286 1.85 -19.71 -10.58
C ILE A 286 1.16 -18.58 -9.81
N ILE A 287 1.87 -17.92 -8.89
CA ILE A 287 1.37 -16.75 -8.16
C ILE A 287 0.88 -15.65 -9.12
N ASN A 288 1.69 -15.33 -10.14
CA ASN A 288 1.33 -14.34 -11.14
C ASN A 288 0.07 -14.75 -11.94
N ALA A 289 -0.06 -16.02 -12.29
CA ALA A 289 -1.24 -16.55 -12.96
C ALA A 289 -2.48 -16.46 -12.07
N ASN A 290 -2.36 -16.82 -10.79
CA ASN A 290 -3.46 -16.77 -9.83
C ASN A 290 -3.97 -15.35 -9.60
N LEU A 291 -3.06 -14.38 -9.46
CA LEU A 291 -3.43 -12.98 -9.30
C LEU A 291 -4.08 -12.43 -10.58
N LYS A 292 -3.58 -12.80 -11.76
CA LYS A 292 -4.19 -12.40 -13.03
C LYS A 292 -5.58 -13.00 -13.21
N GLU A 293 -5.81 -14.22 -12.73
CA GLU A 293 -7.13 -14.85 -12.73
C GLU A 293 -8.08 -14.16 -11.74
N LEU A 294 -7.61 -13.81 -10.53
CA LEU A 294 -8.39 -12.99 -9.57
C LEU A 294 -8.73 -11.62 -10.17
N GLU A 295 -7.76 -10.95 -10.76
CA GLU A 295 -7.94 -9.69 -11.49
C GLU A 295 -9.00 -9.87 -12.58
N HIS A 296 -8.90 -10.90 -13.41
CA HIS A 296 -9.88 -11.17 -14.45
C HIS A 296 -11.28 -11.47 -13.89
N ARG A 297 -11.41 -12.10 -12.72
CA ARG A 297 -12.74 -12.34 -12.12
C ARG A 297 -13.35 -11.09 -11.50
N ILE A 298 -12.52 -10.15 -11.05
CA ILE A 298 -12.94 -8.91 -10.38
C ILE A 298 -13.20 -7.78 -11.40
N PHE A 299 -12.35 -7.69 -12.42
CA PHE A 299 -12.32 -6.61 -13.40
C PHE A 299 -12.63 -7.08 -14.83
N GLY A 300 -12.55 -8.37 -15.11
CA GLY A 300 -12.93 -8.93 -16.41
C GLY A 300 -14.44 -8.98 -16.55
N THR A 301 -14.92 -8.37 -17.63
CA THR A 301 -16.32 -8.31 -18.07
C THR A 301 -17.11 -9.58 -17.76
N PHE A 302 -18.20 -9.42 -17.00
CA PHE A 302 -19.29 -10.39 -16.94
C PHE A 302 -20.25 -10.21 -18.11
#